data_AF-A0A2V6JFI2-F1
#
_entry.id   AF-A0A2V6JFI2-F1
#
_cell.length_a   1.000
_cell.length_b   1.000
_cell.length_c   1.000
_cell.angle_alpha   90.00
_cell.angle_beta   90.00
_cell.angle_gamma   90.00
#
_symmetry.space_group_name_H-M   'P 1'
#
loop_
_entity.id
_entity.type
_entity.pdbx_description
1 polymer ?
#
loop_
_entity_poly.entity_id
_entity_poly.type
_entity_poly.pdbx_seq_one_letter_code
_entity_poly.pdbx_strand_id
1 'polypeptide(L)'
;FLATYFYIPTNCGVPRYNFSQELLKTSPLDSRRLYLSIYPWAELTYCEANKPQPVGQTLRPGSTPMWAGLRFINGYSPIRAAGVAREFATSIHGEINPDVGSYLLSHQSGTEGELELMGVDGIVVAREVDIAPQPSSDWELVLSTNEGNVFHRRDAQSAPVRSVTSIKSRPNEQFVPATISRINDSRNFVEADVDVPSGNGSALLMFSRPYFRGYEARLANQKLAVTSYRGLFPVVEVPAGAHGRLMLAYRPYWLVWGGAVGVVCTLVVVSGFLAAMKRRVEPRAVTSG
;
A
#
# COMPACT_ATOMS: atom_id res chain seq x y z
N PHE A 1 14.27 -14.85 -36.10
CA PHE A 1 13.66 -14.27 -34.89
C PHE A 1 14.59 -14.28 -33.67
N LEU A 2 15.23 -15.40 -33.31
CA LEU A 2 16.17 -15.44 -32.17
C LEU A 2 17.39 -14.50 -32.34
N ALA A 3 17.97 -14.43 -33.54
CA ALA A 3 19.15 -13.60 -33.79
C ALA A 3 18.87 -12.11 -33.52
N THR A 4 17.73 -11.59 -33.99
CA THR A 4 17.36 -10.18 -33.80
C THR A 4 17.23 -9.78 -32.32
N TYR A 5 16.81 -10.72 -31.45
CA TYR A 5 16.70 -10.50 -30.00
C TYR A 5 18.05 -10.27 -29.30
N PHE A 6 19.14 -10.88 -29.79
CA PHE A 6 20.49 -10.72 -29.23
C PHE A 6 21.23 -9.49 -29.77
N TYR A 7 20.82 -8.93 -30.91
CA TYR A 7 21.46 -7.78 -31.55
C TYR A 7 20.76 -6.45 -31.30
N ILE A 8 19.51 -6.46 -30.82
CA ILE A 8 18.87 -5.24 -30.31
C ILE A 8 19.35 -5.06 -28.87
N PRO A 9 20.06 -3.98 -28.53
CA PRO A 9 20.36 -3.69 -27.14
C PRO A 9 19.06 -3.65 -26.33
N THR A 10 18.89 -4.63 -25.46
CA THR A 10 17.70 -4.76 -24.64
C THR A 10 17.68 -3.56 -23.68
N ASN A 11 16.66 -2.70 -23.81
CA ASN A 11 16.33 -1.62 -22.86
C ASN A 11 17.10 -0.29 -22.99
N CYS A 12 17.42 0.20 -24.19
CA CYS A 12 18.04 1.53 -24.35
C CYS A 12 17.20 2.72 -23.83
N GLY A 13 15.89 2.56 -23.68
CA GLY A 13 14.98 3.62 -23.22
C GLY A 13 14.50 3.46 -21.77
N VAL A 14 14.91 2.42 -21.06
CA VAL A 14 14.47 2.19 -19.67
C VAL A 14 15.59 2.62 -18.73
N PRO A 15 15.33 3.56 -17.81
CA PRO A 15 16.29 3.94 -16.79
C PRO A 15 16.78 2.70 -16.02
N ARG A 16 18.09 2.57 -15.88
CA ARG A 16 18.71 1.61 -14.97
C ARG A 16 18.93 2.28 -13.62
N TYR A 17 18.72 1.54 -12.54
CA TYR A 17 18.89 2.01 -11.18
C TYR A 17 19.92 1.13 -10.48
N ASN A 18 20.90 1.73 -9.83
CA ASN A 18 21.80 0.99 -8.94
C ASN A 18 21.13 0.83 -7.57
N PHE A 19 20.20 -0.12 -7.45
CA PHE A 19 19.51 -0.36 -6.20
C PHE A 19 20.41 -1.10 -5.18
N SER A 20 20.35 -0.65 -3.93
CA SER A 20 21.07 -1.29 -2.83
C SER A 20 20.57 -2.73 -2.60
N GLN A 21 21.49 -3.67 -2.36
CA GLN A 21 21.15 -5.04 -1.96
C GLN A 21 20.48 -5.10 -0.59
N GLU A 22 20.65 -4.06 0.22
CA GLU A 22 20.01 -3.90 1.53
C GLU A 22 18.50 -3.61 1.41
N LEU A 23 17.96 -3.47 0.19
CA LEU A 23 16.52 -3.29 -0.05
C LEU A 23 15.65 -4.43 0.50
N LEU A 24 16.20 -5.63 0.69
CA LEU A 24 15.46 -6.76 1.26
C LEU A 24 15.27 -6.62 2.79
N LYS A 25 16.02 -5.73 3.44
CA LYS A 25 15.91 -5.48 4.88
C LYS A 25 14.92 -4.34 5.14
N THR A 26 14.18 -4.48 6.23
CA THR A 26 13.29 -3.42 6.74
C THR A 26 14.09 -2.22 7.24
N SER A 27 15.20 -2.49 7.94
CA SER A 27 16.15 -1.48 8.40
C SER A 27 16.67 -0.61 7.24
N PRO A 28 16.79 0.72 7.43
CA PRO A 28 16.67 1.46 8.70
C PRO A 28 15.24 1.91 9.06
N LEU A 29 14.21 1.45 8.34
CA LEU A 29 12.82 1.86 8.52
C LEU A 29 12.06 0.89 9.46
N ASP A 30 11.06 1.40 10.19
CA ASP A 30 10.21 0.59 11.07
C ASP A 30 9.02 0.01 10.29
N SER A 31 9.02 -1.30 10.05
CA SER A 31 7.95 -2.00 9.33
C SER A 31 6.54 -1.85 9.89
N ARG A 32 6.40 -1.40 11.15
CA ARG A 32 5.08 -1.16 11.75
C ARG A 32 4.48 0.15 11.25
N ARG A 33 5.29 1.15 10.90
CA ARG A 33 4.83 2.47 10.47
C ARG A 33 4.35 2.45 9.02
N LEU A 34 3.34 3.27 8.74
CA LEU A 34 2.95 3.61 7.38
C LEU A 34 3.71 4.86 6.94
N TYR A 35 4.47 4.73 5.86
CA TYR A 35 5.32 5.79 5.33
C TYR A 35 4.71 6.53 4.14
N LEU A 36 5.12 7.77 3.97
CA LEU A 36 5.08 8.50 2.71
C LEU A 36 6.51 8.89 2.32
N SER A 37 6.92 8.66 1.08
CA SER A 37 8.23 9.09 0.59
C SER A 37 8.09 10.30 -0.33
N ILE A 38 8.86 11.36 -0.11
CA ILE A 38 8.85 12.57 -0.93
C ILE A 38 10.20 12.65 -1.65
N TYR A 39 10.18 12.46 -2.96
CA TYR A 39 11.38 12.47 -3.80
C TYR A 39 11.06 12.97 -5.22
N PRO A 40 12.05 13.53 -5.95
CA PRO A 40 11.91 13.99 -7.33
C PRO A 40 11.72 12.83 -8.31
N TRP A 41 11.50 13.14 -9.60
CA TRP A 41 11.37 12.13 -10.66
C TRP A 41 12.53 11.13 -10.67
N ALA A 42 12.23 9.88 -10.31
CA ALA A 42 13.25 8.86 -10.04
C ALA A 42 14.06 8.52 -11.29
N GLU A 43 13.42 8.45 -12.45
CA GLU A 43 14.04 8.23 -13.75
C GLU A 43 15.06 9.29 -14.14
N LEU A 44 14.91 10.52 -13.63
CA LEU A 44 15.84 11.62 -13.87
C LEU A 44 16.90 11.68 -12.77
N THR A 45 16.50 11.62 -11.50
CA THR A 45 17.42 11.87 -10.39
C THR A 45 18.22 10.64 -9.97
N TYR A 46 17.61 9.45 -10.04
CA TYR A 46 18.15 8.22 -9.45
C TYR A 46 18.56 7.17 -10.48
N CYS A 47 18.51 7.49 -11.77
CA CYS A 47 19.09 6.64 -12.78
C CYS A 47 20.61 6.53 -12.59
N GLU A 48 21.18 5.37 -12.89
CA GLU A 48 22.58 5.00 -12.69
C GLU A 48 23.55 6.02 -13.31
N ALA A 49 23.17 6.64 -14.42
CA ALA A 49 23.97 7.67 -15.09
C ALA A 49 24.15 8.94 -14.24
N ASN A 50 23.15 9.31 -13.45
CA ASN A 50 23.15 10.53 -12.62
C ASN A 50 23.49 10.22 -11.15
N LYS A 51 23.14 9.03 -10.67
CA LYS A 51 23.38 8.57 -9.30
C LYS A 51 23.97 7.15 -9.34
N PRO A 52 25.28 7.01 -9.62
CA PRO A 52 25.92 5.71 -9.79
C PRO A 52 26.10 4.94 -8.48
N GLN A 53 26.00 5.60 -7.33
CA GLN A 53 26.02 4.95 -6.01
C GLN A 53 24.72 4.17 -5.74
N PRO A 54 24.74 3.18 -4.83
CA PRO A 54 23.53 2.47 -4.41
C PRO A 54 22.45 3.42 -3.87
N VAL A 55 21.21 3.20 -4.29
CA VAL A 55 20.02 3.95 -3.85
C VAL A 55 18.90 3.04 -3.36
N GLY A 56 17.92 3.64 -2.69
CA GLY A 56 16.65 3.03 -2.33
C GLY A 56 16.62 2.43 -0.93
N GLN A 57 17.74 2.36 -0.21
CA GLN A 57 17.74 1.81 1.16
C GLN A 57 16.87 2.65 2.08
N THR A 58 16.85 3.97 1.89
CA THR A 58 16.06 4.92 2.68
C THR A 58 14.86 5.43 1.89
N LEU A 59 15.06 5.90 0.65
CA LEU A 59 13.98 6.55 -0.12
C LEU A 59 12.90 5.61 -0.63
N ARG A 60 13.28 4.35 -0.86
CA ARG A 60 12.38 3.29 -1.32
C ARG A 60 11.48 3.71 -2.51
N PRO A 61 12.06 4.17 -3.64
CA PRO A 61 11.27 4.61 -4.80
C PRO A 61 10.51 3.44 -5.44
N GLY A 62 9.40 3.72 -6.10
CA GLY A 62 8.66 2.69 -6.84
C GLY A 62 8.04 1.62 -5.93
N SER A 63 8.16 0.37 -6.40
CA SER A 63 7.66 -0.81 -5.67
C SER A 63 8.70 -1.42 -4.71
N THR A 64 9.87 -0.78 -4.55
CA THR A 64 10.96 -1.30 -3.72
C THR A 64 10.62 -1.50 -2.23
N PRO A 65 9.73 -0.71 -1.57
CA PRO A 65 9.36 -0.99 -0.19
C PRO A 65 8.70 -2.38 -0.02
N MET A 66 8.00 -2.87 -1.05
CA MET A 66 7.30 -4.15 -0.98
C MET A 66 8.23 -5.35 -0.82
N TRP A 67 9.48 -5.23 -1.27
CA TRP A 67 10.48 -6.30 -1.20
C TRP A 67 10.92 -6.57 0.25
N ALA A 68 10.90 -5.54 1.10
CA ALA A 68 11.13 -5.65 2.55
C ALA A 68 9.84 -5.75 3.37
N GLY A 69 8.67 -5.81 2.73
CA GLY A 69 7.38 -5.79 3.44
C GLY A 69 7.07 -4.46 4.15
N LEU A 70 7.73 -3.37 3.77
CA LEU A 70 7.48 -2.04 4.31
C LEU A 70 6.17 -1.47 3.77
N ARG A 71 5.48 -0.67 4.60
CA ARG A 71 4.18 -0.06 4.28
C ARG A 71 4.38 1.38 3.82
N PHE A 72 4.04 1.66 2.57
CA PHE A 72 4.16 2.99 1.98
C PHE A 72 2.88 3.37 1.22
N ILE A 73 2.46 4.63 1.33
CA ILE A 73 1.35 5.20 0.56
C ILE A 73 1.68 5.21 -0.94
N ASN A 74 2.89 5.66 -1.28
CA ASN A 74 3.39 5.75 -2.65
C ASN A 74 4.41 4.64 -2.99
N GLY A 75 4.31 3.48 -2.31
CA GLY A 75 5.19 2.33 -2.48
C GLY A 75 4.71 1.26 -3.44
N TYR A 76 3.63 1.52 -4.19
CA TYR A 76 3.14 0.63 -5.25
C TYR A 76 2.80 1.43 -6.50
N SER A 77 3.85 1.67 -7.28
CA SER A 77 3.83 2.58 -8.42
C SER A 77 2.96 2.16 -9.63
N PRO A 78 2.78 0.86 -9.96
CA PRO A 78 1.98 0.49 -11.15
C PRO A 78 0.46 0.52 -10.93
N ILE A 79 -0.02 0.38 -9.69
CA ILE A 79 -1.46 0.46 -9.36
C ILE A 79 -1.62 1.52 -8.28
N ARG A 80 -1.60 2.78 -8.72
CA ARG A 80 -1.84 3.92 -7.84
C ARG A 80 -3.29 3.86 -7.33
N ALA A 81 -3.50 4.02 -6.03
CA ALA A 81 -4.84 4.27 -5.51
C ALA A 81 -5.37 5.57 -6.13
N ALA A 82 -6.49 5.52 -6.85
CA ALA A 82 -6.92 6.63 -7.70
C ALA A 82 -7.11 7.96 -6.94
N GLY A 83 -7.57 7.89 -5.67
CA GLY A 83 -7.66 9.08 -4.83
C GLY A 83 -6.28 9.63 -4.47
N VAL A 84 -5.35 8.78 -4.03
CA VAL A 84 -3.96 9.19 -3.74
C VAL A 84 -3.28 9.75 -4.99
N ALA A 85 -3.46 9.12 -6.15
CA ALA A 85 -2.88 9.60 -7.41
C ALA A 85 -3.36 11.00 -7.78
N ARG A 86 -4.65 11.26 -7.61
CA ARG A 86 -5.27 12.56 -7.90
C ARG A 86 -4.85 13.61 -6.89
N GLU A 87 -4.91 13.29 -5.60
CA GLU A 87 -4.64 14.25 -4.53
C GLU A 87 -3.15 14.59 -4.45
N PHE A 88 -2.29 13.59 -4.55
CA PHE A 88 -0.84 13.76 -4.36
C PHE A 88 -0.12 14.00 -5.69
N ALA A 89 -0.85 14.06 -6.80
CA ALA A 89 -0.32 14.20 -8.16
C ALA A 89 0.88 13.26 -8.43
N THR A 90 0.77 12.00 -8.00
CA THR A 90 1.88 11.05 -8.10
C THR A 90 2.16 10.65 -9.54
N SER A 91 3.42 10.44 -9.88
CA SER A 91 3.84 9.96 -11.21
C SER A 91 4.25 8.47 -11.16
N ILE A 92 4.91 7.98 -12.19
CA ILE A 92 5.07 6.56 -12.54
C ILE A 92 5.76 5.76 -11.44
N HIS A 93 6.75 6.30 -10.75
CA HIS A 93 7.44 5.62 -9.66
C HIS A 93 6.88 5.98 -8.28
N GLY A 94 5.84 6.81 -8.19
CA GLY A 94 5.26 7.24 -6.92
C GLY A 94 5.86 8.55 -6.40
N GLU A 95 6.78 9.17 -7.13
CA GLU A 95 7.21 10.55 -6.93
C GLU A 95 6.01 11.48 -6.92
N ILE A 96 6.08 12.52 -6.09
CA ILE A 96 5.02 13.49 -5.87
C ILE A 96 5.46 14.80 -6.52
N ASN A 97 4.52 15.49 -7.16
CA ASN A 97 4.79 16.83 -7.70
C ASN A 97 5.42 17.72 -6.61
N PRO A 98 6.53 18.44 -6.88
CA PRO A 98 7.24 19.20 -5.85
C PRO A 98 6.40 20.21 -5.07
N ASP A 99 5.48 20.91 -5.74
CA ASP A 99 4.60 21.89 -5.08
C ASP A 99 3.61 21.19 -4.14
N VAL A 100 3.06 20.05 -4.59
CA VAL A 100 2.18 19.22 -3.76
C VAL A 100 2.94 18.59 -2.60
N GLY A 101 4.17 18.10 -2.82
CA GLY A 101 5.02 17.55 -1.77
C GLY A 101 5.35 18.60 -0.70
N SER A 102 5.70 19.81 -1.13
CA SER A 102 5.94 20.95 -0.23
C SER A 102 4.68 21.31 0.55
N TYR A 103 3.53 21.38 -0.12
CA TYR A 103 2.24 21.62 0.53
C TYR A 103 1.91 20.55 1.58
N LEU A 104 2.08 19.26 1.24
CA LEU A 104 1.83 18.15 2.16
C LEU A 104 2.71 18.24 3.41
N LEU A 105 4.00 18.51 3.23
CA LEU A 105 4.97 18.66 4.33
C LEU A 105 4.66 19.88 5.20
N SER A 106 4.35 21.02 4.59
CA SER A 106 4.18 22.29 5.32
C SER A 106 2.80 22.48 5.93
N HIS A 107 1.74 21.88 5.36
CA HIS A 107 0.35 22.18 5.72
C HIS A 107 -0.51 20.95 6.08
N GLN A 108 -0.13 19.74 5.64
CA GLN A 108 -0.95 18.53 5.85
C GLN A 108 -0.31 17.50 6.76
N SER A 109 0.88 17.79 7.31
CA SER A 109 1.61 16.83 8.14
C SER A 109 1.30 16.93 9.64
N GLY A 110 0.70 18.02 10.10
CA GLY A 110 0.28 18.20 11.49
C GLY A 110 -1.03 17.49 11.87
N THR A 111 -1.48 17.73 13.10
CA THR A 111 -2.78 17.24 13.60
C THR A 111 -3.94 17.70 12.73
N GLU A 112 -4.91 16.81 12.52
CA GLU A 112 -6.05 16.91 11.60
C GLU A 112 -5.70 17.14 10.12
N GLY A 113 -4.41 17.09 9.80
CA GLY A 113 -3.89 17.10 8.43
C GLY A 113 -4.17 15.78 7.71
N GLU A 114 -4.19 15.83 6.38
CA GLU A 114 -4.51 14.64 5.58
C GLU A 114 -3.55 13.47 5.83
N LEU A 115 -2.27 13.74 6.13
CA LEU A 115 -1.30 12.69 6.43
C LEU A 115 -1.62 11.96 7.73
N GLU A 116 -2.06 12.68 8.77
CA GLU A 116 -2.50 12.04 10.02
C GLU A 116 -3.78 11.22 9.79
N LEU A 117 -4.76 11.78 9.07
CA LEU A 117 -6.01 11.09 8.76
C LEU A 117 -5.79 9.80 7.95
N MET A 118 -4.77 9.77 7.09
CA MET A 118 -4.31 8.58 6.37
C MET A 118 -3.54 7.59 7.25
N GLY A 119 -3.12 8.01 8.45
CA GLY A 119 -2.33 7.22 9.39
C GLY A 119 -0.85 7.16 9.03
N VAL A 120 -0.34 8.19 8.35
CA VAL A 120 1.09 8.31 8.04
C VAL A 120 1.84 8.71 9.30
N ASP A 121 2.70 7.80 9.75
CA ASP A 121 3.51 7.94 10.97
C ASP A 121 5.01 8.07 10.66
N GLY A 122 5.38 7.93 9.40
CA GLY A 122 6.73 8.08 8.91
C GLY A 122 6.76 8.86 7.62
N ILE A 123 7.67 9.82 7.50
CA ILE A 123 7.90 10.56 6.26
C ILE A 123 9.37 10.41 5.91
N VAL A 124 9.65 9.96 4.68
CA VAL A 124 10.99 9.98 4.12
C VAL A 124 11.07 11.17 3.17
N VAL A 125 12.08 12.02 3.31
CA VAL A 125 12.30 13.17 2.44
C VAL A 125 13.66 13.05 1.78
N ALA A 126 13.68 13.06 0.45
CA ALA A 126 14.89 13.04 -0.36
C ALA A 126 15.84 14.19 -0.02
N ARG A 127 17.14 13.93 -0.14
CA ARG A 127 18.18 14.95 0.00
C ARG A 127 18.02 16.09 -0.99
N GLU A 128 17.48 15.82 -2.17
CA GLU A 128 17.21 16.83 -3.20
C GLU A 128 16.01 17.73 -2.87
N VAL A 129 15.14 17.33 -1.93
CA VAL A 129 13.98 18.11 -1.48
C VAL A 129 14.31 18.85 -0.18
N ASP A 130 14.84 18.13 0.81
CA ASP A 130 15.32 18.65 2.11
C ASP A 130 14.36 19.59 2.87
N ILE A 131 13.05 19.37 2.73
CA ILE A 131 12.00 20.09 3.48
C ILE A 131 11.55 19.22 4.66
N ALA A 132 11.67 19.73 5.88
CA ALA A 132 11.17 19.04 7.07
C ALA A 132 9.64 19.17 7.21
N PRO A 133 8.92 18.11 7.63
CA PRO A 133 7.48 18.17 7.88
C PRO A 133 7.14 19.14 9.02
N GLN A 134 6.00 19.82 8.90
CA GLN A 134 5.50 20.83 9.85
C GLN A 134 4.14 20.46 10.45
N PRO A 135 3.91 20.80 11.73
CA PRO A 135 4.82 21.53 12.61
C PRO A 135 5.94 20.63 13.13
N SER A 136 7.14 21.16 13.28
CA SER A 136 8.32 20.41 13.76
C SER A 136 8.15 19.81 15.16
N SER A 137 7.20 20.33 15.95
CA SER A 137 6.78 19.75 17.23
C SER A 137 6.28 18.33 17.11
N ASP A 138 5.62 17.99 16.01
CA ASP A 138 4.93 16.70 15.84
C ASP A 138 5.87 15.61 15.31
N TRP A 139 7.06 16.01 14.85
CA TRP A 139 7.98 15.15 14.12
C TRP A 139 9.36 15.09 14.78
N GLU A 140 9.95 13.90 14.76
CA GLU A 140 11.31 13.62 15.18
C GLU A 140 12.11 13.13 13.99
N LEU A 141 13.26 13.77 13.72
CA LEU A 141 14.24 13.26 12.77
C LEU A 141 14.95 12.05 13.39
N VAL A 142 14.70 10.86 12.87
CA VAL A 142 15.25 9.60 13.42
C VAL A 142 16.44 9.06 12.62
N LEU A 143 16.59 9.52 11.37
CA LEU A 143 17.67 9.10 10.50
C LEU A 143 17.99 10.20 9.48
N SER A 144 19.28 10.45 9.25
CA SER A 144 19.76 11.27 8.15
C SER A 144 20.83 10.48 7.39
N THR A 145 20.66 10.36 6.08
CA THR A 145 21.53 9.59 5.17
C THR A 145 21.93 10.43 3.96
N ASN A 146 22.81 9.91 3.12
CA ASN A 146 23.10 10.53 1.82
C ASN A 146 21.88 10.52 0.87
N GLU A 147 20.94 9.59 1.03
CA GLU A 147 19.70 9.54 0.25
C GLU A 147 18.66 10.56 0.75
N GLY A 148 18.57 10.78 2.05
CA GLY A 148 17.57 11.67 2.63
C GLY A 148 17.38 11.51 4.13
N ASN A 149 16.35 12.17 4.63
CA ASN A 149 15.99 12.25 6.04
C ASN A 149 14.73 11.42 6.30
N VAL A 150 14.65 10.76 7.45
CA VAL A 150 13.46 10.02 7.90
C VAL A 150 12.93 10.68 9.16
N PHE A 151 11.66 11.05 9.11
CA PHE A 151 10.94 11.64 10.22
C PHE A 151 9.89 10.67 10.72
N HIS A 152 9.79 10.51 12.04
CA HIS A 152 8.73 9.78 12.69
C HIS A 152 7.84 10.75 13.44
N ARG A 153 6.52 10.52 13.40
CA ARG A 153 5.59 11.23 14.26
C ARG A 153 5.93 10.90 15.72
N ARG A 154 6.00 11.93 16.58
CA ARG A 154 6.31 11.82 18.02
C ARG A 154 5.18 11.15 18.78
N ASP A 155 3.94 11.49 18.42
CA ASP A 155 2.78 10.80 18.94
C ASP A 155 2.83 9.33 18.55
N ALA A 156 2.30 8.49 19.43
CA ALA A 156 2.31 7.04 19.27
C ALA A 156 1.79 6.65 17.87
N GLN A 157 2.43 5.64 17.29
CA GLN A 157 2.12 5.10 15.97
C GLN A 157 0.59 4.99 15.75
N SER A 158 0.09 5.58 14.67
CA SER A 158 -1.32 5.51 14.29
C SER A 158 -1.76 4.06 14.20
N ALA A 159 -2.83 3.75 14.93
CA ALA A 159 -3.44 2.44 14.85
C ALA A 159 -3.87 2.15 13.38
N PRO A 160 -3.76 0.89 12.91
CA PRO A 160 -4.21 0.51 11.57
C PRO A 160 -5.70 0.78 11.30
N VAL A 161 -6.51 0.87 12.36
CA VAL A 161 -7.91 1.26 12.33
C VAL A 161 -8.20 2.17 13.53
N ARG A 162 -8.98 3.24 13.31
CA ARG A 162 -9.30 4.26 14.32
C ARG A 162 -10.78 4.61 14.26
N SER A 163 -11.38 4.83 15.43
CA SER A 163 -12.71 5.44 15.54
C SER A 163 -12.55 6.96 15.52
N VAL A 164 -13.39 7.64 14.75
CA VAL A 164 -13.45 9.11 14.73
C VAL A 164 -14.87 9.57 15.04
N THR A 165 -15.00 10.76 15.62
CA THR A 165 -16.29 11.34 16.01
C THR A 165 -16.81 12.37 15.02
N SER A 166 -15.96 12.88 14.13
CA SER A 166 -16.34 13.83 13.07
C SER A 166 -15.39 13.75 11.88
N ILE A 167 -15.84 14.22 10.71
CA ILE A 167 -15.02 14.31 9.50
C ILE A 167 -15.35 15.57 8.70
N LYS A 168 -14.34 16.18 8.07
CA LYS A 168 -14.51 17.41 7.27
C LYS A 168 -15.43 17.24 6.06
N SER A 169 -15.59 16.02 5.53
CA SER A 169 -16.48 15.73 4.40
C SER A 169 -17.96 15.63 4.80
N ARG A 170 -18.27 15.53 6.09
CA ARG A 170 -19.64 15.46 6.63
C ARG A 170 -19.74 16.30 7.91
N PRO A 171 -19.64 17.63 7.80
CA PRO A 171 -19.48 18.52 8.95
C PRO A 171 -20.70 18.56 9.89
N ASN A 172 -21.88 18.16 9.41
CA ASN A 172 -23.12 18.15 10.18
C ASN A 172 -23.44 16.79 10.81
N GLU A 173 -22.56 15.79 10.63
CA GLU A 173 -22.72 14.46 11.20
C GLU A 173 -21.75 14.27 12.37
N GLN A 174 -22.25 13.69 13.45
CA GLN A 174 -21.43 13.24 14.58
C GLN A 174 -21.55 11.72 14.71
N PHE A 175 -20.40 11.09 14.96
CA PHE A 175 -20.29 9.65 15.14
C PHE A 175 -19.95 9.35 16.60
N VAL A 176 -20.49 8.24 17.11
CA VAL A 176 -20.17 7.80 18.46
C VAL A 176 -18.79 7.13 18.47
N PRO A 177 -18.00 7.31 19.54
CA PRO A 177 -16.72 6.63 19.67
C PRO A 177 -16.94 5.13 19.87
N ALA A 178 -16.25 4.31 19.06
CA ALA A 178 -16.16 2.88 19.25
C ALA A 178 -14.89 2.51 20.02
N THR A 179 -14.98 1.48 20.86
CA THR A 179 -13.80 0.84 21.45
C THR A 179 -13.23 -0.16 20.45
N ILE A 180 -11.92 -0.08 20.20
CA ILE A 180 -11.21 -0.94 19.25
C ILE A 180 -10.09 -1.67 19.99
N SER A 181 -10.00 -2.98 19.81
CA SER A 181 -8.93 -3.78 20.40
C SER A 181 -8.53 -4.96 19.50
N ARG A 182 -7.48 -5.69 19.90
CA ARG A 182 -6.97 -6.91 19.21
C ARG A 182 -6.81 -6.74 17.69
N ILE A 183 -6.13 -5.66 17.30
CA ILE A 183 -5.90 -5.34 15.89
C ILE A 183 -4.89 -6.33 15.31
N ASN A 184 -5.30 -7.03 14.25
CA ASN A 184 -4.45 -7.84 13.39
C ASN A 184 -4.41 -7.20 11.99
N ASP A 185 -3.25 -6.68 11.62
CA ASP A 185 -3.03 -5.96 10.36
C ASP A 185 -2.16 -6.79 9.42
N SER A 186 -2.59 -6.91 8.17
CA SER A 186 -1.86 -7.63 7.12
C SER A 186 -2.01 -6.91 5.78
N ARG A 187 -1.23 -7.32 4.78
CA ARG A 187 -1.18 -6.64 3.48
C ARG A 187 -2.55 -6.45 2.84
N ASN A 188 -3.41 -7.46 2.89
CA ASN A 188 -4.72 -7.45 2.23
C ASN A 188 -5.91 -7.38 3.20
N PHE A 189 -5.71 -7.37 4.51
CA PHE A 189 -6.81 -7.22 5.46
C PHE A 189 -6.40 -6.50 6.75
N VAL A 190 -7.40 -5.94 7.44
CA VAL A 190 -7.32 -5.48 8.82
C VAL A 190 -8.47 -6.13 9.57
N GLU A 191 -8.17 -6.69 10.73
CA GLU A 191 -9.15 -7.31 11.60
C GLU A 191 -9.03 -6.72 13.00
N ALA A 192 -10.14 -6.37 13.64
CA ALA A 192 -10.16 -5.81 14.98
C ALA A 192 -11.45 -6.16 15.71
N ASP A 193 -11.37 -6.28 17.03
CA ASP A 193 -12.54 -6.33 17.88
C ASP A 193 -13.08 -4.91 18.04
N VAL A 194 -14.36 -4.73 17.70
CA VAL A 194 -15.07 -3.44 17.72
C VAL A 194 -16.26 -3.54 18.66
N ASP A 195 -16.42 -2.52 19.49
CA ASP A 195 -17.54 -2.35 20.41
C ASP A 195 -18.11 -0.93 20.25
N VAL A 196 -19.33 -0.84 19.71
CA VAL A 196 -20.05 0.42 19.52
C VAL A 196 -21.13 0.53 20.59
N PRO A 197 -21.17 1.63 21.37
CA PRO A 197 -22.22 1.83 22.37
C PRO A 197 -23.63 1.69 21.80
N SER A 198 -24.53 1.12 22.59
CA SER A 198 -25.97 1.09 22.29
C SER A 198 -26.56 2.50 22.26
N GLY A 199 -27.43 2.79 21.29
CA GLY A 199 -28.05 4.10 21.13
C GLY A 199 -28.51 4.35 19.69
N ASN A 200 -28.61 5.61 19.30
CA ASN A 200 -29.05 6.01 17.95
C ASN A 200 -27.89 6.40 17.01
N GLY A 201 -26.63 6.43 17.51
CA GLY A 201 -25.47 6.88 16.73
C GLY A 201 -24.62 5.74 16.20
N SER A 202 -24.20 5.82 14.94
CA SER A 202 -23.19 4.92 14.37
C SER A 202 -21.78 5.38 14.71
N ALA A 203 -20.84 4.45 14.73
CA ALA A 203 -19.41 4.75 14.79
C ALA A 203 -18.82 4.82 13.38
N LEU A 204 -17.87 5.72 13.15
CA LEU A 204 -17.13 5.80 11.90
C LEU A 204 -15.70 5.30 12.11
N LEU A 205 -15.32 4.27 11.36
CA LEU A 205 -13.99 3.67 11.42
C LEU A 205 -13.18 4.03 10.17
N MET A 206 -11.98 4.56 10.38
CA MET A 206 -11.00 4.89 9.34
C MET A 206 -9.85 3.89 9.36
N PHE A 207 -9.40 3.44 8.18
CA PHE A 207 -8.33 2.45 8.04
C PHE A 207 -7.08 3.06 7.42
N SER A 208 -5.93 2.90 8.07
CA SER A 208 -4.64 3.50 7.70
C SER A 208 -3.98 2.76 6.53
N ARG A 209 -4.60 2.84 5.34
CA ARG A 209 -4.13 2.25 4.08
C ARG A 209 -4.81 2.89 2.87
N PRO A 210 -4.18 2.85 1.67
CA PRO A 210 -4.81 3.38 0.47
C PRO A 210 -6.12 2.67 0.11
N TYR A 211 -7.10 3.44 -0.35
CA TYR A 211 -8.37 2.93 -0.83
C TYR A 211 -8.28 2.42 -2.27
N PHE A 212 -8.82 1.21 -2.47
CA PHE A 212 -9.03 0.61 -3.78
C PHE A 212 -10.46 0.08 -3.85
N ARG A 213 -11.08 0.14 -5.03
CA ARG A 213 -12.36 -0.55 -5.24
C ARG A 213 -12.13 -2.06 -5.08
N GLY A 214 -12.95 -2.71 -4.25
CA GLY A 214 -12.84 -4.15 -3.94
C GLY A 214 -12.59 -4.47 -2.47
N TYR A 215 -12.50 -3.47 -1.59
CA TYR A 215 -12.59 -3.72 -0.15
C TYR A 215 -13.99 -4.19 0.25
N GLU A 216 -14.05 -5.20 1.11
CA GLU A 216 -15.26 -5.65 1.80
C GLU A 216 -15.06 -5.57 3.30
N ALA A 217 -16.07 -5.07 4.02
CA ALA A 217 -16.11 -5.09 5.47
C ALA A 217 -17.19 -6.08 5.95
N ARG A 218 -16.85 -6.88 6.95
CA ARG A 218 -17.78 -7.80 7.59
C ARG A 218 -17.62 -7.74 9.11
N LEU A 219 -18.74 -7.60 9.80
CA LEU A 219 -18.83 -7.78 11.25
C LEU A 219 -19.63 -9.06 11.49
N ALA A 220 -18.96 -10.12 11.95
CA ALA A 220 -19.51 -11.48 11.92
C ALA A 220 -20.05 -11.85 10.51
N ASN A 221 -21.33 -12.19 10.39
CA ASN A 221 -21.99 -12.52 9.12
C ASN A 221 -22.59 -11.32 8.39
N GLN A 222 -22.56 -10.13 8.99
CA GLN A 222 -23.12 -8.93 8.40
C GLN A 222 -22.08 -8.22 7.53
N LYS A 223 -22.39 -8.05 6.24
CA LYS A 223 -21.61 -7.20 5.35
C LYS A 223 -21.93 -5.74 5.63
N LEU A 224 -20.89 -4.93 5.80
CA LEU A 224 -20.99 -3.48 5.99
C LEU A 224 -20.57 -2.75 4.70
N ALA A 225 -21.14 -1.57 4.49
CA ALA A 225 -20.77 -0.72 3.37
C ALA A 225 -19.35 -0.18 3.57
N VAL A 226 -18.49 -0.36 2.58
CA VAL A 226 -17.16 0.24 2.56
C VAL A 226 -17.18 1.43 1.61
N THR A 227 -16.92 2.61 2.16
CA THR A 227 -16.75 3.84 1.38
C THR A 227 -15.30 4.31 1.51
N SER A 228 -15.05 5.55 1.09
CA SER A 228 -13.71 6.14 1.18
C SER A 228 -13.81 7.60 1.58
N TYR A 229 -12.87 8.06 2.40
CA TYR A 229 -12.70 9.49 2.63
C TYR A 229 -12.00 10.12 1.41
N ARG A 230 -12.77 10.85 0.58
CA ARG A 230 -12.28 11.51 -0.66
C ARG A 230 -11.55 10.57 -1.65
N GLY A 231 -11.71 9.25 -1.51
CA GLY A 231 -10.98 8.25 -2.30
C GLY A 231 -9.58 7.91 -1.77
N LEU A 232 -9.15 8.48 -0.65
CA LEU A 232 -7.80 8.30 -0.09
C LEU A 232 -7.66 6.99 0.67
N PHE A 233 -8.55 6.73 1.63
CA PHE A 233 -8.50 5.56 2.50
C PHE A 233 -9.89 5.00 2.81
N PRO A 234 -10.01 3.69 3.13
CA PRO A 234 -11.29 3.06 3.42
C PRO A 234 -11.93 3.61 4.70
N VAL A 235 -13.25 3.74 4.65
CA VAL A 235 -14.07 4.13 5.79
C VAL A 235 -15.28 3.21 5.89
N VAL A 236 -15.60 2.79 7.11
CA VAL A 236 -16.72 1.89 7.42
C VAL A 236 -17.55 2.49 8.55
N GLU A 237 -18.84 2.64 8.32
CA GLU A 237 -19.80 2.95 9.38
C GLU A 237 -20.27 1.66 10.04
N VAL A 238 -20.20 1.63 11.37
CA VAL A 238 -20.61 0.51 12.20
C VAL A 238 -21.86 0.93 12.98
N PRO A 239 -22.98 0.18 12.89
CA PRO A 239 -24.23 0.53 13.56
C PRO A 239 -24.09 0.61 15.09
N ALA A 240 -25.01 1.33 15.73
CA ALA A 240 -25.12 1.40 17.18
C ALA A 240 -25.34 0.01 17.80
N GLY A 241 -24.77 -0.24 18.98
CA GLY A 241 -24.88 -1.52 19.69
C GLY A 241 -24.26 -2.71 18.96
N ALA A 242 -23.42 -2.47 17.96
CA ALA A 242 -22.73 -3.52 17.25
C ALA A 242 -21.44 -3.91 17.99
N HIS A 243 -21.28 -5.21 18.24
CA HIS A 243 -20.13 -5.74 18.95
C HIS A 243 -19.59 -6.99 18.24
N GLY A 244 -18.27 -7.09 18.12
CA GLY A 244 -17.61 -8.29 17.62
C GLY A 244 -16.42 -8.02 16.72
N ARG A 245 -16.02 -9.05 15.98
CA ARG A 245 -14.82 -9.03 15.14
C ARG A 245 -15.14 -8.45 13.77
N LEU A 246 -14.64 -7.25 13.50
CA LEU A 246 -14.72 -6.56 12.23
C LEU A 246 -13.51 -6.94 11.37
N MET A 247 -13.76 -7.40 10.15
CA MET A 247 -12.73 -7.65 9.15
C MET A 247 -12.96 -6.75 7.94
N LEU A 248 -11.98 -5.92 7.60
CA LEU A 248 -11.86 -5.24 6.31
C LEU A 248 -10.85 -6.00 5.45
N ALA A 249 -11.26 -6.54 4.30
CA ALA A 249 -10.38 -7.29 3.41
C ALA A 249 -10.48 -6.79 1.96
N TYR A 250 -9.33 -6.68 1.27
CA TYR A 250 -9.28 -6.42 -0.16
C TYR A 250 -9.55 -7.71 -0.93
N ARG A 251 -10.74 -7.81 -1.53
CA ARG A 251 -11.22 -8.99 -2.28
C ARG A 251 -11.97 -8.56 -3.54
N PRO A 252 -11.28 -8.00 -4.56
CA PRO A 252 -11.95 -7.61 -5.79
C PRO A 252 -12.47 -8.85 -6.54
N TYR A 253 -13.66 -8.75 -7.13
CA TYR A 253 -14.30 -9.88 -7.85
C TYR A 253 -13.42 -10.49 -8.93
N TRP A 254 -12.68 -9.68 -9.68
CA TRP A 254 -11.78 -10.17 -10.73
C TRP A 254 -10.62 -11.02 -10.21
N LEU A 255 -10.15 -10.77 -8.97
CA LEU A 255 -9.14 -11.63 -8.35
C LEU A 255 -9.73 -13.00 -8.01
N VAL A 256 -10.97 -13.03 -7.53
CA VAL A 256 -11.68 -14.29 -7.22
C VAL A 256 -11.92 -15.10 -8.49
N TRP A 257 -12.49 -14.48 -9.51
CA TRP A 257 -12.75 -15.13 -10.80
C TRP A 257 -11.47 -15.53 -11.52
N GLY A 258 -10.49 -14.63 -11.61
CA GLY A 258 -9.19 -14.91 -12.23
C GLY A 258 -8.46 -16.05 -11.52
N GLY A 259 -8.50 -16.09 -10.18
CA GLY A 259 -7.97 -17.19 -9.39
C GLY A 259 -8.66 -18.52 -9.70
N ALA A 260 -10.00 -18.54 -9.74
CA ALA A 260 -10.78 -19.73 -10.07
C ALA A 260 -10.45 -20.26 -11.48
N VAL A 261 -10.39 -19.38 -12.47
CA VAL A 261 -10.01 -19.74 -13.85
C VAL A 261 -8.57 -20.28 -13.89
N GLY A 262 -7.63 -19.64 -13.18
CA GLY A 262 -6.24 -20.11 -13.10
C GLY A 262 -6.12 -21.52 -12.54
N VAL A 263 -6.90 -21.86 -11.50
CA VAL A 263 -6.96 -23.21 -10.94
C VAL A 263 -7.48 -24.21 -11.97
N VAL A 264 -8.57 -23.88 -12.67
CA VAL A 264 -9.13 -24.75 -13.73
C VAL A 264 -8.10 -24.99 -14.84
N CYS A 265 -7.44 -23.94 -15.32
CA CYS A 265 -6.38 -24.06 -16.34
C CYS A 265 -5.23 -24.96 -15.86
N THR A 266 -4.82 -24.81 -14.60
CA THR A 266 -3.76 -25.66 -14.00
C THR A 266 -4.17 -27.12 -13.98
N LEU A 267 -5.41 -27.42 -13.56
CA LEU A 267 -5.95 -28.78 -13.57
C LEU A 267 -5.95 -29.37 -14.99
N VAL A 268 -6.36 -28.60 -16.00
CA VAL A 268 -6.35 -29.03 -17.41
C VAL A 268 -4.92 -29.38 -17.86
N VAL A 269 -3.94 -28.53 -17.57
CA VAL A 269 -2.53 -28.78 -17.94
C VAL A 269 -1.98 -30.02 -17.24
N VAL A 270 -2.22 -30.16 -15.94
CA VAL A 270 -1.76 -31.32 -15.15
C VAL A 270 -2.41 -32.62 -15.64
N SER A 271 -3.72 -32.62 -15.88
CA SER A 271 -4.42 -33.78 -16.43
C SER A 271 -3.91 -34.15 -17.83
N GLY A 272 -3.67 -33.17 -18.70
CA GLY A 272 -3.08 -33.39 -20.01
C GLY A 272 -1.68 -33.99 -19.94
N PHE A 273 -0.84 -33.49 -19.02
CA PHE A 273 0.50 -34.02 -18.77
C PHE A 273 0.47 -35.48 -18.26
N LEU A 274 -0.38 -35.78 -17.28
CA LEU A 274 -0.55 -37.13 -16.75
C LEU A 274 -1.09 -38.10 -17.82
N ALA A 275 -2.06 -37.67 -18.63
CA ALA A 275 -2.57 -38.47 -19.74
C ALA A 275 -1.48 -38.76 -20.79
N ALA A 276 -0.63 -37.78 -21.10
CA ALA A 276 0.50 -37.96 -22.01
C ALA A 276 1.56 -38.91 -21.44
N MET A 277 1.84 -38.86 -20.14
CA MET A 277 2.73 -39.82 -19.46
C MET A 277 2.16 -41.24 -19.52
N LYS A 278 0.87 -41.42 -19.21
CA LYS A 278 0.24 -42.74 -19.25
C LYS A 278 0.31 -43.37 -20.64
N ARG A 279 0.06 -42.60 -21.70
CA ARG A 279 0.19 -43.04 -23.10
C ARG A 279 1.62 -43.43 -23.52
N ARG A 280 2.66 -42.92 -22.82
CA ARG A 280 4.05 -43.31 -23.07
C ARG A 280 4.47 -44.57 -22.32
N VAL A 281 3.80 -44.88 -21.21
CA VAL A 281 4.08 -46.06 -20.38
C VAL A 281 3.30 -47.29 -20.84
N GLU A 282 2.14 -47.12 -21.46
CA GLU A 282 1.45 -48.23 -22.13
C GLU A 282 2.26 -48.69 -23.36
N PRO A 283 2.78 -49.93 -23.40
CA PRO A 283 3.45 -50.44 -24.58
C PRO A 283 2.43 -50.47 -25.72
N ARG A 284 2.82 -49.97 -26.90
CA ARG A 284 2.07 -50.20 -28.14
C ARG A 284 1.83 -51.71 -28.24
N ALA A 285 0.58 -52.15 -28.11
CA ALA A 285 0.20 -53.51 -28.40
C ALA A 285 0.65 -53.79 -29.84
N VAL A 286 1.67 -54.65 -29.98
CA VAL A 286 2.08 -55.17 -31.28
C VAL A 286 0.94 -56.08 -31.74
N THR A 287 0.12 -55.58 -32.65
CA THR A 287 -0.76 -56.43 -33.46
C THR A 287 0.13 -57.22 -34.41
N SER A 288 0.49 -58.45 -34.03
CA SER A 288 1.01 -59.47 -34.93
C SER A 288 -0.16 -60.07 -35.73
N GLY A 289 -0.11 -59.93 -37.05
CA GLY A 289 -0.90 -60.77 -37.98
C GLY A 289 -0.27 -62.15 -38.16
#